data_AF-A0A7S2TN38-F1
#
_entry.id   AF-A0A7S2TN38-F1
#
_cell.length_a   1.000
_cell.length_b   1.000
_cell.length_c   1.000
_cell.angle_alpha   90.00
_cell.angle_beta   90.00
_cell.angle_gamma   90.00
#
_symmetry.space_group_name_H-M   'P 1'
#
loop_
_entity.id
_entity.type
_entity.pdbx_description
1 polymer ?
#
loop_
_entity_poly.entity_id
_entity_poly.type
_entity_poly.pdbx_seq_one_letter_code
_entity_poly.pdbx_strand_id
1 'polypeptide(L)'
;VGKWVRAKMDELRADAKDVYHRGLKYILLPVLLMYGLLAVLNKGRNETVDGQLVHTARESGLRMQLKSKFPDALLQIHAGCAVAMLLMVLFQKHSVIRMLGKEGSFARQAHRWVGRLTLLVMMGMDVAGYLMGPYAQWDHFTTFEYLFAAPWIVFLAGIYSFASIKHVRLHRLFGNMLLKACIATPLARLAGAALQRSELATQKEWSDEMAYYIGIGGVSAVVGLWQACDALHVVVSYWGDDLNANLHVKSNKKQA
;
A
#
# COMPACT_ATOMS: atom_id res chain seq x y z
N VAL A 1 15.12 -7.94 -32.89
CA VAL A 1 14.55 -7.94 -31.51
C VAL A 1 13.90 -9.30 -31.24
N GLY A 2 14.53 -10.12 -30.39
CA GLY A 2 14.13 -11.51 -30.15
C GLY A 2 12.74 -11.66 -29.55
N LYS A 3 12.09 -12.81 -29.78
CA LYS A 3 10.75 -13.17 -29.28
C LYS A 3 10.60 -12.94 -27.75
N TRP A 4 11.68 -13.15 -27.01
CA TRP A 4 11.79 -12.90 -25.56
C TRP A 4 11.66 -11.41 -25.18
N VAL A 5 12.31 -10.51 -25.92
CA VAL A 5 12.22 -9.06 -25.67
C VAL A 5 10.81 -8.56 -25.98
N ARG A 6 10.16 -9.09 -27.02
CA ARG A 6 8.76 -8.77 -27.34
C ARG A 6 7.79 -9.21 -26.23
N ALA A 7 7.90 -10.45 -25.74
CA ALA A 7 7.07 -10.93 -24.63
C ALA A 7 7.23 -10.08 -23.35
N LYS A 8 8.46 -9.66 -23.02
CA LYS A 8 8.72 -8.75 -21.89
C LYS A 8 8.19 -7.33 -22.12
N MET A 9 8.21 -6.85 -23.35
CA MET A 9 7.57 -5.57 -23.70
C MET A 9 6.05 -5.64 -23.61
N ASP A 10 5.44 -6.78 -23.96
CA ASP A 10 4.00 -6.98 -23.86
C ASP A 10 3.54 -7.11 -22.39
N GLU A 11 4.33 -7.72 -21.52
CA GLU A 11 4.10 -7.73 -20.06
C GLU A 11 4.13 -6.33 -19.43
N LEU A 12 5.06 -5.48 -19.87
CA LEU A 12 5.16 -4.09 -19.41
C LEU A 12 4.06 -3.20 -20.01
N ARG A 13 3.61 -3.50 -21.23
CA ARG A 13 2.41 -2.88 -21.83
C ARG A 13 1.12 -3.33 -21.13
N ALA A 14 1.07 -4.54 -20.58
CA ALA A 14 -0.05 -5.00 -19.76
C ALA A 14 -0.11 -4.24 -18.42
N ASP A 15 1.02 -3.83 -17.86
CA ASP A 15 1.06 -2.94 -16.68
C ASP A 15 0.45 -1.57 -17.00
N ALA A 16 0.68 -1.05 -18.20
CA ALA A 16 0.02 0.18 -18.69
C ALA A 16 -1.51 0.04 -18.83
N LYS A 17 -2.04 -1.19 -18.85
CA LYS A 17 -3.46 -1.52 -18.93
C LYS A 17 -4.02 -2.05 -17.60
N ASP A 18 -3.28 -1.93 -16.49
CA ASP A 18 -3.78 -2.27 -15.15
C ASP A 18 -5.06 -1.45 -14.84
N VAL A 19 -5.93 -1.98 -13.99
CA VAL A 19 -7.16 -1.34 -13.47
C VAL A 19 -6.87 0.07 -12.97
N TYR A 20 -5.71 0.27 -12.33
CA TYR A 20 -5.23 1.58 -11.92
C TYR A 20 -5.20 2.59 -13.09
N HIS A 21 -4.66 2.20 -14.25
CA HIS A 21 -4.52 3.05 -15.42
C HIS A 21 -5.79 3.20 -16.27
N ARG A 22 -6.77 2.30 -16.13
CA ARG A 22 -8.02 2.25 -16.94
C ARG A 22 -9.12 3.22 -16.51
N GLY A 23 -8.99 3.88 -15.36
CA GLY A 23 -9.99 4.86 -14.91
C GLY A 23 -9.87 5.20 -13.43
N LEU A 24 -9.49 4.22 -12.61
CA LEU A 24 -9.40 4.35 -11.15
C LEU A 24 -8.49 5.51 -10.74
N LYS A 25 -7.36 5.72 -11.42
CA LYS A 25 -6.48 6.86 -11.13
C LYS A 25 -7.14 8.23 -11.27
N TYR A 26 -8.14 8.42 -12.14
CA TYR A 26 -8.72 9.76 -12.35
C TYR A 26 -9.67 10.16 -11.21
N ILE A 27 -10.26 9.19 -10.53
CA ILE A 27 -11.16 9.42 -9.38
C ILE A 27 -10.38 9.30 -8.07
N LEU A 28 -9.55 8.27 -7.98
CA LEU A 28 -8.92 7.86 -6.73
C LEU A 28 -7.68 8.72 -6.41
N LEU A 29 -6.94 9.18 -7.43
CA LEU A 29 -5.77 10.02 -7.23
C LEU A 29 -6.12 11.40 -6.64
N PRO A 30 -7.10 12.16 -7.17
CA PRO A 30 -7.47 13.45 -6.56
C PRO A 30 -7.98 13.29 -5.12
N VAL A 31 -8.77 12.23 -4.85
CA VAL A 31 -9.29 11.95 -3.51
C VAL A 31 -8.15 11.61 -2.54
N LEU A 32 -7.21 10.75 -2.92
CA LEU A 32 -6.05 10.42 -2.09
C LEU A 32 -5.13 11.61 -1.87
N LEU A 33 -4.91 12.43 -2.89
CA LEU A 33 -4.10 13.64 -2.78
C LEU A 33 -4.75 14.67 -1.88
N MET A 34 -6.05 14.90 -2.02
CA MET A 34 -6.82 15.77 -1.14
C MET A 34 -6.78 15.26 0.30
N TYR A 35 -7.00 13.96 0.51
CA TYR A 35 -6.91 13.33 1.83
C TYR A 35 -5.52 13.51 2.44
N GLY A 36 -4.46 13.24 1.68
CA GLY A 36 -3.08 13.42 2.13
C GLY A 36 -2.74 14.87 2.45
N LEU A 37 -3.17 15.80 1.61
CA LEU A 37 -2.97 17.23 1.82
C LEU A 37 -3.68 17.71 3.10
N LEU A 38 -4.92 17.25 3.33
CA LEU A 38 -5.65 17.53 4.55
C LEU A 38 -4.97 16.91 5.78
N ALA A 39 -4.45 15.69 5.67
CA ALA A 39 -3.75 15.01 6.77
C ALA A 39 -2.48 15.76 7.21
N VAL A 40 -1.76 16.41 6.29
CA VAL A 40 -0.54 17.18 6.59
C VAL A 40 -0.88 18.59 7.09
N LEU A 41 -1.77 19.29 6.38
CA LEU A 41 -2.06 20.71 6.65
C LEU A 41 -2.96 20.94 7.87
N ASN A 42 -3.83 19.98 8.19
CA ASN A 42 -4.81 20.13 9.25
C ASN A 42 -4.55 19.12 10.36
N LYS A 43 -3.81 19.57 11.38
CA LYS A 43 -3.63 18.82 12.63
C LYS A 43 -5.01 18.48 13.21
N GLY A 44 -5.23 17.21 13.51
CA GLY A 44 -6.38 16.78 14.31
C GLY A 44 -6.42 17.52 15.64
N ARG A 45 -7.55 17.47 16.34
CA ARG A 45 -7.71 18.16 17.63
C ARG A 45 -7.71 17.16 18.78
N ASN A 46 -7.06 17.55 19.88
CA ASN A 46 -7.18 16.85 21.15
C ASN A 46 -8.30 17.54 21.95
N GLU A 47 -9.31 16.77 22.35
CA GLU A 47 -10.45 17.23 23.12
C GLU A 47 -10.73 16.27 24.28
N THR A 48 -11.43 16.74 25.30
CA THR A 48 -11.88 15.89 26.41
C THR A 48 -13.35 15.56 26.20
N VAL A 49 -13.65 14.27 26.04
CA VAL A 49 -15.01 13.75 25.86
C VAL A 49 -15.27 12.76 26.98
N ASP A 50 -16.32 13.00 27.77
CA ASP A 50 -16.71 12.13 28.89
C ASP A 50 -15.56 11.82 29.86
N GLY A 51 -14.71 12.82 30.12
CA GLY A 51 -13.55 12.70 31.00
C GLY A 51 -12.32 12.00 30.39
N GLN A 52 -12.41 11.52 29.14
CA GLN A 52 -11.30 10.90 28.43
C GLN A 52 -10.66 11.86 27.43
N LEU A 53 -9.34 11.81 27.30
CA LEU A 53 -8.62 12.54 26.26
C LEU A 53 -8.80 11.81 24.92
N VAL A 54 -9.36 12.50 23.93
CA VAL A 54 -9.63 11.95 22.60
C VAL A 54 -8.93 12.81 21.55
N HIS A 55 -8.22 12.17 20.64
CA HIS A 55 -7.75 12.78 19.41
C HIS A 55 -8.74 12.52 18.28
N THR A 56 -9.21 13.59 17.64
CA THR A 56 -10.06 13.51 16.46
C THR A 56 -9.28 13.97 15.23
N ALA A 57 -8.99 13.03 14.34
CA ALA A 57 -8.28 13.29 13.10
C ALA A 57 -9.16 14.12 12.16
N ARG A 58 -8.66 15.24 11.63
CA ARG A 58 -9.52 16.23 10.95
C ARG A 58 -9.92 15.79 9.53
N GLU A 59 -9.09 15.02 8.87
CA GLU A 59 -9.29 14.55 7.51
C GLU A 59 -10.34 13.43 7.40
N SER A 60 -10.51 12.65 8.47
CA SER A 60 -11.43 11.50 8.49
C SER A 60 -12.51 11.62 9.57
N GLY A 61 -12.29 12.44 10.59
CA GLY A 61 -13.06 12.46 11.84
C GLY A 61 -12.89 11.18 12.66
N LEU A 62 -11.82 10.40 12.41
CA LEU A 62 -11.50 9.22 13.20
C LEU A 62 -11.15 9.66 14.63
N ARG A 63 -11.77 9.01 15.62
CA ARG A 63 -11.54 9.29 17.03
C ARG A 63 -10.66 8.22 17.63
N MET A 64 -9.76 8.63 18.53
CA MET A 64 -8.86 7.73 19.24
C MET A 64 -8.68 8.22 20.68
N GLN A 65 -8.95 7.34 21.66
CA GLN A 65 -8.70 7.58 23.08
C GLN A 65 -7.20 7.54 23.36
N LEU A 66 -6.72 8.52 24.13
CA LEU A 66 -5.31 8.72 24.43
C LEU A 66 -5.04 8.72 25.94
N LYS A 67 -3.91 8.13 26.32
CA LYS A 67 -3.34 8.27 27.67
C LYS A 67 -2.74 9.66 27.87
N SER A 68 -2.13 10.22 26.84
CA SER A 68 -1.55 11.55 26.82
C SER A 68 -1.51 12.10 25.40
N LYS A 69 -1.36 13.42 25.24
CA LYS A 69 -1.37 14.06 23.92
C LYS A 69 -0.23 13.53 23.05
N PHE A 70 -0.51 13.17 21.80
CA PHE A 70 0.53 12.82 20.85
C PHE A 70 1.54 13.96 20.65
N PRO A 71 2.83 13.67 20.50
CA PRO A 71 3.80 14.66 20.05
C PRO A 71 3.50 15.08 18.61
N ASP A 72 3.22 16.38 18.41
CA ASP A 72 2.92 16.96 17.09
C ASP A 72 3.94 16.59 16.01
N ALA A 73 5.22 16.52 16.38
CA ALA A 73 6.30 16.17 15.47
C ALA A 73 6.15 14.74 14.93
N LEU A 74 5.80 13.77 15.79
CA LEU A 74 5.61 12.37 15.37
C LEU A 74 4.41 12.25 14.43
N LEU A 75 3.30 12.92 14.75
CA LEU A 75 2.11 12.92 13.92
C LEU A 75 2.40 13.49 12.52
N GLN A 76 3.15 14.60 12.46
CA GLN A 76 3.53 15.25 11.21
C GLN A 76 4.53 14.43 10.40
N ILE A 77 5.51 13.79 11.04
CA ILE A 77 6.43 12.87 10.37
C ILE A 77 5.66 11.69 9.79
N HIS A 78 4.79 11.06 10.59
CA HIS A 78 3.98 9.92 10.12
C HIS A 78 3.10 10.31 8.92
N ALA A 79 2.35 11.40 9.02
CA ALA A 79 1.48 11.88 7.95
C ALA A 79 2.29 12.30 6.70
N GLY A 80 3.37 13.05 6.88
CA GLY A 80 4.26 13.48 5.81
C GLY A 80 4.89 12.31 5.07
N CYS A 81 5.36 11.30 5.80
CA CYS A 81 5.90 10.08 5.22
C CYS A 81 4.83 9.29 4.44
N ALA A 82 3.62 9.14 4.97
CA ALA A 82 2.52 8.47 4.26
C ALA A 82 2.20 9.14 2.91
N VAL A 83 2.12 10.48 2.88
CA VAL A 83 1.86 11.25 1.66
C VAL A 83 3.03 11.15 0.67
N ALA A 84 4.27 11.31 1.16
CA ALA A 84 5.45 11.20 0.32
C ALA A 84 5.57 9.79 -0.29
N MET A 85 5.29 8.74 0.49
CA MET A 85 5.26 7.35 0.02
C MET A 85 4.23 7.18 -1.11
N LEU A 86 2.99 7.66 -0.92
CA LEU A 86 1.97 7.62 -1.96
C LEU A 86 2.47 8.29 -3.24
N LEU A 87 2.97 9.53 -3.18
CA LEU A 87 3.47 10.26 -4.34
C LEU A 87 4.60 9.51 -5.07
N MET A 88 5.53 8.93 -4.31
CA MET A 88 6.61 8.14 -4.87
C MET A 88 6.10 6.87 -5.55
N VAL A 89 5.18 6.13 -4.93
CA VAL A 89 4.59 4.91 -5.52
C VAL A 89 3.84 5.24 -6.81
N LEU A 90 3.11 6.35 -6.86
CA LEU A 90 2.41 6.81 -8.05
C LEU A 90 3.39 7.20 -9.16
N PHE A 91 4.48 7.89 -8.81
CA PHE A 91 5.57 8.20 -9.75
C PHE A 91 6.21 6.91 -10.28
N GLN A 92 6.55 5.97 -9.39
CA GLN A 92 7.11 4.67 -9.75
C GLN A 92 6.21 3.99 -10.78
N LYS A 93 4.91 3.89 -10.50
CA LYS A 93 3.92 3.29 -11.41
C LYS A 93 3.85 3.95 -12.78
N HIS A 94 3.85 5.27 -12.86
CA HIS A 94 3.87 5.98 -14.14
C HIS A 94 5.20 5.87 -14.89
N SER A 95 6.31 5.72 -14.15
CA SER A 95 7.66 5.66 -14.72
C SER A 95 8.04 4.28 -15.27
N VAL A 96 7.39 3.19 -14.84
CA VAL A 96 7.73 1.79 -15.21
C VAL A 96 7.82 1.60 -16.73
N ILE A 97 6.87 2.16 -17.50
CA ILE A 97 6.85 2.01 -18.97
C ILE A 97 8.10 2.63 -19.60
N ARG A 98 8.63 3.71 -19.01
CA ARG A 98 9.82 4.42 -19.50
C ARG A 98 11.13 3.68 -19.18
N MET A 99 11.09 2.63 -18.34
CA MET A 99 12.26 1.81 -18.00
C MET A 99 12.65 0.80 -19.09
N LEU A 100 11.80 0.60 -20.08
CA LEU A 100 12.04 -0.23 -21.28
C LEU A 100 13.17 0.29 -22.18
N GLY A 101 13.65 1.52 -21.94
CA GLY A 101 14.76 2.11 -22.67
C GLY A 101 16.13 1.47 -22.37
N LYS A 102 17.18 2.05 -22.96
CA LYS A 102 18.58 1.62 -22.80
C LYS A 102 18.98 1.48 -21.32
N GLU A 103 19.84 0.50 -21.04
CA GLU A 103 20.48 0.38 -19.74
C GLU A 103 21.22 1.67 -19.38
N GLY A 104 21.14 2.08 -18.11
CA GLY A 104 21.75 3.34 -17.64
C GLY A 104 20.96 4.61 -17.96
N SER A 105 19.81 4.53 -18.66
CA SER A 105 18.95 5.70 -18.88
C SER A 105 18.55 6.40 -17.58
N PHE A 106 18.45 7.74 -17.62
CA PHE A 106 18.03 8.56 -16.49
C PHE A 106 16.73 8.05 -15.85
N ALA A 107 15.74 7.66 -16.66
CA ALA A 107 14.47 7.11 -16.18
C ALA A 107 14.65 5.84 -15.31
N ARG A 108 15.55 4.93 -15.69
CA ARG A 108 15.84 3.71 -14.94
C ARG A 108 16.58 4.03 -13.63
N GLN A 109 17.52 4.98 -13.65
CA GLN A 109 18.22 5.42 -12.45
C GLN A 109 17.26 6.12 -11.47
N ALA A 110 16.43 7.03 -11.96
CA ALA A 110 15.41 7.71 -11.19
C ALA A 110 14.42 6.72 -10.56
N HIS A 111 13.97 5.71 -11.31
CA HIS A 111 13.11 4.66 -10.77
C HIS A 111 13.78 3.93 -9.59
N ARG A 112 15.03 3.49 -9.74
CA ARG A 112 15.77 2.82 -8.66
C ARG A 112 15.95 3.72 -7.43
N TRP A 113 16.34 4.98 -7.63
CA TRP A 113 16.55 5.92 -6.54
C TRP A 113 15.26 6.23 -5.78
N VAL A 114 14.18 6.54 -6.50
CA VAL A 114 12.88 6.79 -5.88
C VAL A 114 12.33 5.52 -5.21
N GLY A 115 12.59 4.33 -5.76
CA GLY A 115 12.26 3.07 -5.11
C GLY A 115 12.96 2.93 -3.75
N ARG A 116 14.26 3.22 -3.67
CA ARG A 116 15.00 3.23 -2.38
C ARG A 116 14.46 4.27 -1.40
N LEU A 117 14.16 5.47 -1.90
CA LEU A 117 13.60 6.54 -1.06
C LEU A 117 12.22 6.18 -0.52
N THR A 118 11.39 5.50 -1.31
CA THR A 118 10.07 5.00 -0.89
C THR A 118 10.21 4.10 0.34
N LEU A 119 11.22 3.22 0.36
CA LEU A 119 11.47 2.32 1.49
C LEU A 119 11.94 3.06 2.75
N LEU A 120 12.79 4.06 2.59
CA LEU A 120 13.23 4.91 3.71
C LEU A 120 12.06 5.69 4.32
N VAL A 121 11.19 6.24 3.47
CA VAL A 121 10.00 6.98 3.90
C VAL A 121 9.00 6.06 4.60
N MET A 122 8.80 4.85 4.08
CA MET A 122 7.98 3.82 4.71
C MET A 122 8.50 3.46 6.11
N MET A 123 9.81 3.21 6.25
CA MET A 123 10.42 2.97 7.56
C MET A 123 10.23 4.16 8.52
N GLY A 124 10.38 5.39 8.03
CA GLY A 124 10.12 6.60 8.81
C GLY A 124 8.67 6.70 9.30
N MET A 125 7.70 6.35 8.44
CA MET A 125 6.28 6.26 8.80
C MET A 125 6.05 5.24 9.91
N ASP A 126 6.53 4.01 9.75
CA ASP A 126 6.31 2.93 10.71
C ASP A 126 6.97 3.23 12.07
N VAL A 127 8.20 3.76 12.07
CA VAL A 127 8.89 4.18 13.30
C VAL A 127 8.11 5.28 14.01
N ALA A 128 7.63 6.29 13.28
CA ALA A 128 6.81 7.34 13.88
C ALA A 128 5.50 6.77 14.45
N GLY A 129 4.88 5.79 13.76
CA GLY A 129 3.70 5.07 14.22
C GLY A 129 3.96 4.37 15.54
N TYR A 130 4.97 3.49 15.56
CA TYR A 130 5.37 2.74 16.74
C TYR A 130 5.70 3.64 17.95
N LEU A 131 6.36 4.79 17.72
CA LEU A 131 6.65 5.76 18.77
C LEU A 131 5.40 6.48 19.30
N MET A 132 4.30 6.53 18.53
CA MET A 132 3.00 7.00 18.99
C MET A 132 2.24 5.94 19.80
N GLY A 133 2.54 4.65 19.64
CA GLY A 133 1.92 3.53 20.36
C GLY A 133 1.71 3.73 21.87
N PRO A 134 2.71 4.16 22.65
CA PRO A 134 2.58 4.38 24.09
C PRO A 134 1.55 5.43 24.51
N TYR A 135 1.17 6.33 23.61
CA TYR A 135 0.20 7.40 23.86
C TYR A 135 -1.25 6.93 23.66
N ALA A 136 -1.46 5.79 22.98
CA ALA A 136 -2.75 5.18 22.76
C ALA A 136 -3.33 4.56 24.04
N GLN A 137 -4.64 4.74 24.26
CA GLN A 137 -5.38 4.06 25.32
C GLN A 137 -6.02 2.75 24.85
N TRP A 138 -6.06 2.50 23.53
CA TRP A 138 -6.67 1.29 22.97
C TRP A 138 -5.95 0.02 23.35
N ASP A 139 -6.76 -1.00 23.66
CA ASP A 139 -6.25 -2.31 23.94
C ASP A 139 -5.60 -2.90 22.67
N HIS A 140 -4.53 -3.66 22.90
CA HIS A 140 -3.78 -4.32 21.83
C HIS A 140 -3.22 -3.42 20.72
N PHE A 141 -3.18 -2.08 20.89
CA PHE A 141 -2.71 -1.15 19.87
C PHE A 141 -1.28 -1.47 19.41
N THR A 142 -0.39 -1.80 20.35
CA THR A 142 0.99 -2.22 20.02
C THR A 142 1.03 -3.50 19.18
N THR A 143 0.16 -4.48 19.47
CA THR A 143 0.06 -5.71 18.66
C THR A 143 -0.46 -5.39 17.26
N PHE A 144 -1.47 -4.52 17.16
CA PHE A 144 -1.97 -4.02 15.89
C PHE A 144 -0.87 -3.34 15.07
N GLU A 145 -0.06 -2.47 15.68
CA GLU A 145 1.07 -1.82 15.01
C GLU A 145 2.09 -2.83 14.46
N TYR A 146 2.44 -3.87 15.23
CA TYR A 146 3.35 -4.91 14.73
C TYR A 146 2.78 -5.68 13.54
N LEU A 147 1.50 -6.06 13.61
CA LEU A 147 0.83 -6.76 12.52
C LEU A 147 0.64 -5.87 11.29
N PHE A 148 0.44 -4.57 11.49
CA PHE A 148 0.38 -3.59 10.43
C PHE A 148 1.75 -3.37 9.79
N ALA A 149 2.83 -3.44 10.58
CA ALA A 149 4.19 -3.26 10.11
C ALA A 149 4.79 -4.50 9.43
N ALA A 150 4.38 -5.71 9.84
CA ALA A 150 4.97 -6.97 9.38
C ALA A 150 4.94 -7.18 7.84
N PRO A 151 3.85 -6.84 7.11
CA PRO A 151 3.85 -6.89 5.65
C PRO A 151 4.98 -6.08 4.99
N TRP A 152 5.48 -5.02 5.64
CA TRP A 152 6.57 -4.19 5.11
C TRP A 152 7.92 -4.90 5.06
N ILE A 153 8.20 -5.81 5.98
CA ILE A 153 9.40 -6.66 5.91
C ILE A 153 9.34 -7.54 4.66
N VAL A 154 8.16 -8.11 4.37
CA VAL A 154 7.93 -8.93 3.17
C VAL A 154 8.06 -8.08 1.91
N PHE A 155 7.59 -6.82 1.93
CA PHE A 155 7.77 -5.89 0.80
C PHE A 155 9.23 -5.54 0.55
N LEU A 156 10.00 -5.24 1.60
CA LEU A 156 11.43 -4.96 1.47
C LEU A 156 12.17 -6.11 0.81
N ALA A 157 11.97 -7.33 1.34
CA ALA A 157 12.58 -8.53 0.79
C ALA A 157 12.12 -8.80 -0.65
N GLY A 158 10.81 -8.71 -0.92
CA GLY A 158 10.23 -8.98 -2.23
C GLY A 158 10.66 -7.98 -3.31
N ILE A 159 10.58 -6.68 -3.04
CA ILE A 159 10.91 -5.64 -4.02
C ILE A 159 12.38 -5.75 -4.45
N TYR A 160 13.31 -5.93 -3.49
CA TYR A 160 14.73 -6.08 -3.81
C TYR A 160 15.05 -7.40 -4.51
N SER A 161 14.51 -8.52 -4.02
CA SER A 161 14.80 -9.84 -4.58
C SER A 161 14.34 -9.97 -6.03
N PHE A 162 13.29 -9.25 -6.41
CA PHE A 162 12.72 -9.32 -7.76
C PHE A 162 13.01 -8.09 -8.64
N ALA A 163 13.84 -7.14 -8.21
CA ALA A 163 14.22 -5.93 -8.97
C ALA A 163 15.13 -6.22 -10.19
N SER A 164 14.71 -7.13 -11.06
CA SER A 164 15.41 -7.55 -12.27
C SER A 164 14.42 -7.78 -13.41
N ILE A 165 14.87 -7.61 -14.65
CA ILE A 165 14.05 -7.85 -15.85
C ILE A 165 13.55 -9.30 -15.90
N LYS A 166 14.32 -10.25 -15.36
CA LYS A 166 13.95 -11.67 -15.28
C LYS A 166 12.70 -11.90 -14.43
N HIS A 167 12.54 -11.14 -13.35
CA HIS A 167 11.47 -11.29 -12.37
C HIS A 167 10.45 -10.14 -12.41
N VAL A 168 10.32 -9.46 -13.56
CA VAL A 168 9.48 -8.26 -13.70
C VAL A 168 8.02 -8.49 -13.30
N ARG A 169 7.47 -9.70 -13.52
CA ARG A 169 6.12 -10.07 -13.09
C ARG A 169 5.97 -10.09 -11.56
N LEU A 170 6.94 -10.66 -10.85
CA LEU A 170 6.96 -10.68 -9.38
C LEU A 170 7.21 -9.28 -8.82
N HIS A 171 8.16 -8.53 -9.38
CA HIS A 171 8.38 -7.13 -9.01
C HIS A 171 7.11 -6.28 -9.14
N ARG A 172 6.36 -6.49 -10.23
CA ARG A 172 5.07 -5.84 -10.47
C ARG A 172 4.02 -6.25 -9.44
N LEU A 173 3.96 -7.53 -9.05
CA LEU A 173 3.05 -7.99 -8.00
C LEU A 173 3.29 -7.27 -6.68
N PHE A 174 4.54 -7.16 -6.25
CA PHE A 174 4.91 -6.41 -5.04
C PHE A 174 4.65 -4.91 -5.18
N GLY A 175 4.95 -4.32 -6.34
CA GLY A 175 4.64 -2.91 -6.62
C GLY A 175 3.13 -2.61 -6.61
N ASN A 176 2.30 -3.53 -7.11
CA ASN A 176 0.84 -3.42 -7.05
C ASN A 176 0.34 -3.52 -5.62
N MET A 177 0.89 -4.45 -4.84
CA MET A 177 0.52 -4.62 -3.44
C MET A 177 0.82 -3.36 -2.62
N LEU A 178 1.98 -2.73 -2.86
CA LEU A 178 2.35 -1.45 -2.24
C LEU A 178 1.40 -0.32 -2.61
N LEU A 179 1.01 -0.21 -3.90
CA LEU A 179 -0.01 0.75 -4.33
C LEU A 179 -1.34 0.51 -3.64
N LYS A 180 -1.80 -0.76 -3.56
CA LYS A 180 -3.04 -1.12 -2.87
C LYS A 180 -2.99 -0.76 -1.40
N ALA A 181 -1.86 -0.95 -0.71
CA ALA A 181 -1.71 -0.54 0.68
C ALA A 181 -1.85 0.99 0.85
N CYS A 182 -1.30 1.77 -0.07
CA CYS A 182 -1.45 3.23 -0.08
C CYS A 182 -2.92 3.68 -0.30
N ILE A 183 -3.71 2.88 -1.00
CA ILE A 183 -5.15 3.11 -1.20
C ILE A 183 -5.96 2.62 0.01
N ALA A 184 -5.63 1.43 0.53
CA ALA A 184 -6.35 0.76 1.59
C ALA A 184 -6.29 1.53 2.90
N THR A 185 -5.12 2.06 3.26
CA THR A 185 -4.91 2.75 4.54
C THR A 185 -5.88 3.92 4.78
N PRO A 186 -6.02 4.91 3.86
CA PRO A 186 -6.99 5.99 4.03
C PRO A 186 -8.44 5.51 4.00
N LEU A 187 -8.77 4.51 3.15
CA LEU A 187 -10.11 3.92 3.13
C LEU A 187 -10.45 3.21 4.45
N ALA A 188 -9.47 2.52 5.05
CA ALA A 188 -9.60 1.85 6.33
C ALA A 188 -9.86 2.85 7.46
N ARG A 189 -9.17 4.00 7.45
CA ARG A 189 -9.43 5.12 8.38
C ARG A 189 -10.83 5.70 8.21
N LEU A 190 -11.27 5.92 6.97
CA LEU A 190 -12.63 6.41 6.70
C LEU A 190 -13.70 5.39 7.12
N ALA A 191 -13.49 4.11 6.85
CA ALA A 191 -14.40 3.04 7.24
C ALA A 191 -14.51 2.92 8.77
N GLY A 192 -13.39 2.96 9.48
CA GLY A 192 -13.37 2.98 10.94
C GLY A 192 -14.11 4.21 11.49
N ALA A 193 -13.82 5.39 10.95
CA ALA A 193 -14.48 6.64 11.38
C ALA A 193 -15.99 6.67 11.07
N ALA A 194 -16.42 6.02 9.99
CA ALA A 194 -17.83 5.87 9.63
C ALA A 194 -18.53 4.89 10.58
N LEU A 195 -17.89 3.76 10.91
CA LEU A 195 -18.44 2.80 11.86
C LEU A 195 -18.56 3.38 13.27
N GLN A 196 -17.55 4.13 13.74
CA GLN A 196 -17.60 4.85 15.03
C GLN A 196 -18.82 5.78 15.15
N ARG A 197 -19.31 6.29 14.02
CA ARG A 197 -20.47 7.22 13.95
C ARG A 197 -21.76 6.57 13.48
N SER A 198 -21.75 5.25 13.27
CA SER A 198 -22.92 4.54 12.76
C SER A 198 -23.92 4.25 13.87
N GLU A 199 -25.22 4.27 13.54
CA GLU A 199 -26.27 3.83 14.47
C GLU A 199 -26.06 2.38 14.93
N LEU A 200 -25.46 1.55 14.08
CA LEU A 200 -25.09 0.18 14.41
C LEU A 200 -24.10 0.11 15.58
N ALA A 201 -23.09 0.98 15.60
CA ALA A 201 -22.14 1.05 16.72
C ALA A 201 -22.83 1.51 18.00
N THR A 202 -23.74 2.48 17.90
CA THR A 202 -24.55 2.94 19.03
C THR A 202 -25.46 1.84 19.58
N GLN A 203 -26.17 1.12 18.71
CA GLN A 203 -27.08 0.04 19.10
C GLN A 203 -26.37 -1.16 19.73
N LYS A 204 -25.16 -1.46 19.28
CA LYS A 204 -24.35 -2.57 19.79
C LYS A 204 -23.39 -2.16 20.90
N GLU A 205 -23.44 -0.91 21.34
CA GLU A 205 -22.54 -0.33 22.35
C GLU A 205 -21.06 -0.60 22.03
N TRP A 206 -20.69 -0.50 20.75
CA TRP A 206 -19.31 -0.70 20.32
C TRP A 206 -18.44 0.46 20.80
N SER A 207 -17.29 0.13 21.40
CA SER A 207 -16.25 1.12 21.67
C SER A 207 -15.69 1.70 20.37
N ASP A 208 -15.16 2.92 20.45
CA ASP A 208 -14.48 3.58 19.32
C ASP A 208 -13.35 2.69 18.74
N GLU A 209 -12.65 1.97 19.62
CA GLU A 209 -11.61 1.00 19.27
C GLU A 209 -12.17 -0.17 18.46
N MET A 210 -13.24 -0.81 18.94
CA MET A 210 -13.83 -1.96 18.27
C MET A 210 -14.38 -1.59 16.89
N ALA A 211 -15.09 -0.46 16.80
CA ALA A 211 -15.59 0.06 15.53
C ALA A 211 -14.44 0.38 14.55
N TYR A 212 -13.33 0.92 15.05
CA TYR A 212 -12.12 1.16 14.27
C TYR A 212 -11.52 -0.13 13.73
N TYR A 213 -11.25 -1.13 14.58
CA TYR A 213 -10.64 -2.38 14.15
C TYR A 213 -11.53 -3.17 13.18
N ILE A 214 -12.85 -3.16 13.36
CA ILE A 214 -13.79 -3.77 12.40
C ILE A 214 -13.71 -3.06 11.05
N GLY A 215 -13.69 -1.72 11.05
CA GLY A 215 -13.59 -0.93 9.82
C GLY A 215 -12.31 -1.22 9.05
N ILE A 216 -11.17 -1.27 9.75
CA ILE A 216 -9.88 -1.64 9.16
C ILE A 216 -9.88 -3.09 8.68
N GLY A 217 -10.41 -4.02 9.47
CA GLY A 217 -10.49 -5.43 9.13
C GLY A 217 -11.29 -5.65 7.84
N GLY A 218 -12.43 -4.97 7.68
CA GLY A 218 -13.25 -5.05 6.48
C GLY A 218 -12.52 -4.57 5.22
N VAL A 219 -11.90 -3.38 5.27
CA VAL A 219 -11.13 -2.85 4.12
C VAL A 219 -9.92 -3.74 3.80
N SER A 220 -9.22 -4.21 4.83
CA SER A 220 -8.08 -5.12 4.70
C SER A 220 -8.48 -6.45 4.05
N ALA A 221 -9.64 -7.01 4.39
CA ALA A 221 -10.15 -8.24 3.78
C ALA A 221 -10.45 -8.06 2.29
N VAL A 222 -11.11 -6.97 1.90
CA VAL A 222 -11.42 -6.67 0.49
C VAL A 222 -10.14 -6.49 -0.33
N VAL A 223 -9.17 -5.74 0.20
CA VAL A 223 -7.89 -5.51 -0.48
C VAL A 223 -7.03 -6.78 -0.49
N GLY A 224 -7.09 -7.59 0.56
CA GLY A 224 -6.44 -8.90 0.63
C GLY A 224 -6.95 -9.85 -0.43
N LEU A 225 -8.27 -9.92 -0.65
CA LEU A 225 -8.87 -10.69 -1.74
C LEU A 225 -8.42 -10.17 -3.11
N TRP A 226 -8.42 -8.85 -3.29
CA TRP A 226 -7.89 -8.25 -4.54
C TRP A 226 -6.41 -8.61 -4.76
N GLN A 227 -5.61 -8.65 -3.70
CA GLN A 227 -4.21 -9.05 -3.80
C GLN A 227 -4.04 -10.55 -4.07
N ALA A 228 -4.87 -11.40 -3.48
CA ALA A 228 -4.88 -12.84 -3.74
C ALA A 228 -5.20 -13.13 -5.21
N CYS A 229 -6.17 -12.43 -5.80
CA CYS A 229 -6.47 -12.53 -7.24
C CYS A 229 -5.26 -12.19 -8.12
N ASP A 230 -4.56 -11.08 -7.83
CA ASP A 230 -3.35 -10.71 -8.58
C ASP A 230 -2.23 -11.76 -8.43
N ALA A 231 -2.05 -12.29 -7.22
CA ALA A 231 -1.06 -13.33 -6.96
C ALA A 231 -1.37 -14.62 -7.73
N LEU A 232 -2.64 -15.05 -7.75
CA LEU A 232 -3.11 -16.20 -8.53
C LEU A 232 -2.86 -16.01 -10.02
N HIS A 233 -3.13 -14.83 -10.58
CA HIS A 233 -2.83 -14.54 -11.98
C HIS A 233 -1.34 -14.67 -12.32
N VAL A 234 -0.46 -14.17 -11.43
CA VAL A 234 0.99 -14.30 -11.61
C VAL A 234 1.41 -15.76 -11.53
N VAL A 235 0.92 -16.49 -10.52
CA VAL A 235 1.15 -17.93 -10.30
C VAL A 235 0.76 -18.77 -11.50
N VAL A 236 -0.47 -18.62 -12.00
CA VAL A 236 -0.98 -19.35 -13.17
C VAL A 236 -0.16 -19.02 -14.42
N SER A 237 0.23 -17.75 -14.60
CA SER A 237 1.07 -17.34 -15.73
C SER A 237 2.48 -17.92 -15.68
N TYR A 238 3.08 -18.03 -14.50
CA TYR A 238 4.44 -18.57 -14.32
C TYR A 238 4.47 -20.07 -14.59
N TRP A 239 3.55 -20.82 -13.97
CA TRP A 239 3.51 -22.26 -14.17
C TRP A 239 2.99 -22.66 -15.55
N GLY A 240 2.07 -21.90 -16.15
CA GLY A 240 1.59 -22.15 -17.51
C GLY A 240 2.69 -21.99 -18.57
N ASP A 241 3.56 -20.99 -18.42
CA ASP A 241 4.68 -20.76 -19.34
C ASP A 241 5.76 -21.85 -19.20
N ASP A 242 6.08 -22.29 -17.97
CA ASP A 242 7.03 -23.38 -17.73
C ASP A 242 6.48 -24.74 -18.20
N LEU A 243 5.18 -25.00 -18.05
CA LEU A 243 4.56 -26.23 -18.54
C LEU A 243 4.61 -26.30 -20.08
N ASN A 244 4.27 -25.20 -20.76
CA ASN A 244 4.32 -25.11 -22.22
C ASN A 244 5.74 -25.17 -22.77
N ALA A 245 6.71 -24.53 -22.11
CA ALA A 245 8.12 -24.62 -22.49
C ALA A 245 8.63 -26.07 -22.40
N ASN A 246 8.27 -26.79 -21.33
CA ASN A 246 8.66 -28.19 -21.14
C ASN A 246 7.96 -29.14 -22.13
N LEU A 247 6.71 -28.85 -22.53
CA LEU A 247 6.00 -29.62 -23.56
C LEU A 247 6.63 -29.45 -24.95
N HIS A 248 7.03 -28.23 -25.32
CA HIS A 248 7.72 -27.97 -26.59
C HIS A 248 9.14 -28.57 -26.65
N VAL A 249 9.89 -28.58 -25.54
CA VAL A 249 11.19 -29.26 -25.48
C VAL A 249 11.03 -30.78 -25.65
N LYS A 250 9.96 -31.37 -25.08
CA LYS A 250 9.66 -32.79 -25.27
C LYS A 250 9.19 -33.13 -26.68
N SER A 251 8.45 -32.26 -27.37
CA SER A 251 8.04 -32.51 -28.77
C SER A 251 9.23 -32.44 -29.73
N ASN A 252 10.13 -31.47 -29.55
CA ASN A 252 11.31 -31.33 -30.41
C ASN A 252 12.33 -32.46 -30.18
N LYS A 253 12.46 -32.97 -28.96
CA LYS A 253 13.29 -34.17 -28.68
C LYS A 253 12.70 -35.47 -29.21
N LYS A 254 11.41 -35.51 -29.57
CA LYS A 254 10.78 -36.66 -30.23
C LYS A 254 10.85 -36.59 -31.77
N GLN A 255 11.32 -35.48 -32.33
CA GLN A 255 11.42 -35.24 -33.77
C GLN A 255 12.87 -35.19 -34.28
N ALA A 256 13.85 -35.36 -33.39
CA ALA A 256 15.27 -35.53 -33.72
C ALA A 256 15.69 -36.98 -33.43
#